data_AF-A0A0G0ZIW4-F1
#
_entry.id   AF-A0A0G0ZIW4-F1
#
_cell.length_a   1.000
_cell.length_b   1.000
_cell.length_c   1.000
_cell.angle_alpha   90.00
_cell.angle_beta   90.00
_cell.angle_gamma   90.00
#
_symmetry.space_group_name_H-M   'P 1'
#
loop_
_entity.id
_entity.type
_entity.pdbx_description
1 polymer ?
#
loop_
_entity_poly.entity_id
_entity_poly.type
_entity_poly.pdbx_seq_one_letter_code
_entity_poly.pdbx_strand_id
1 'polypeptide(L)'
;MEYLSCQLEKHDADFLVYLNIYHNGERIMFGCFECTKKYGYWCEEHHCQHSGFPPDGTACIKCIAKLAALNAANAMSYLKKLEEGLPKAIWQELCDFLDPQPEAPNIKFRAMRVIHELATRAVCKRTSIEGELKFVIDSKSIDPIFPSVIKQRIIKEMTRLQQ
;
A
#
# COMPACT_ATOMS: atom_id res chain seq x y z
N MET A 1 -14.91 32.60 -7.35
CA MET A 1 -14.97 31.16 -7.09
C MET A 1 -13.69 30.60 -7.71
N GLU A 2 -12.72 30.17 -6.90
CA GLU A 2 -11.51 29.55 -7.45
C GLU A 2 -11.93 28.21 -8.04
N TYR A 3 -11.82 28.06 -9.36
CA TYR A 3 -11.99 26.77 -9.99
C TYR A 3 -10.87 25.86 -9.49
N LEU A 4 -11.23 24.67 -9.01
CA LEU A 4 -10.23 23.65 -8.74
C LEU A 4 -9.59 23.30 -10.09
N SER A 5 -8.31 23.59 -10.24
CA SER A 5 -7.55 23.25 -11.44
C SER A 5 -6.99 21.83 -11.33
N CYS A 6 -6.77 21.20 -12.49
CA CYS A 6 -6.06 19.93 -12.54
C CYS A 6 -4.63 20.13 -12.00
N GLN A 7 -4.24 19.47 -10.92
CA GLN A 7 -2.90 19.68 -10.34
C GLN A 7 -1.80 18.91 -11.11
N LEU A 8 -2.17 18.01 -12.02
CA LEU A 8 -1.21 17.25 -12.84
C LEU A 8 -0.61 18.12 -13.95
N GLU A 9 -1.47 18.78 -14.74
CA GLU A 9 -1.05 19.61 -15.89
C GLU A 9 -1.40 21.09 -15.75
N LYS A 10 -2.00 21.50 -14.63
CA LYS A 10 -2.29 22.91 -14.29
C LYS A 10 -3.19 23.62 -15.30
N HIS A 11 -4.22 22.92 -15.79
CA HIS A 11 -5.26 23.49 -16.65
C HIS A 11 -6.65 23.39 -15.99
N ASP A 12 -7.58 24.21 -16.46
CA ASP A 12 -8.98 24.17 -16.05
C ASP A 12 -9.64 22.88 -16.56
N ALA A 13 -10.46 22.26 -15.72
CA ALA A 13 -11.14 21.01 -16.05
C ALA A 13 -12.57 21.02 -15.50
N ASP A 14 -13.49 20.50 -16.31
CA ASP A 14 -14.91 20.40 -15.92
C ASP A 14 -15.15 19.29 -14.88
N PHE A 15 -14.27 18.28 -14.84
CA PHE A 15 -14.39 17.13 -13.95
C PHE A 15 -13.05 16.75 -13.33
N LEU A 16 -13.01 16.79 -12.00
CA LEU A 16 -11.86 16.37 -11.19
C LEU A 16 -12.19 15.11 -10.43
N VAL A 17 -11.19 14.25 -10.32
CA VAL A 17 -11.20 13.10 -9.41
C VAL A 17 -10.27 13.36 -8.24
N TYR A 18 -10.66 12.88 -7.07
CA TYR A 18 -9.79 12.86 -5.91
C TYR A 18 -8.66 11.85 -6.15
N LEU A 19 -7.43 12.33 -6.04
CA LEU A 19 -6.22 11.54 -6.12
C LEU A 19 -5.51 11.68 -4.79
N ASN A 20 -5.01 10.61 -4.19
CA ASN A 20 -4.11 10.74 -3.05
C ASN A 20 -2.80 10.07 -3.42
N ILE A 21 -2.00 10.79 -4.21
CA ILE A 21 -0.79 10.28 -4.86
C ILE A 21 0.36 11.28 -4.71
N TYR A 22 1.58 10.83 -4.98
CA TYR A 22 2.71 11.72 -5.24
C TYR A 22 3.04 11.74 -6.73
N HIS A 23 3.30 12.92 -7.29
CA HIS A 23 3.71 13.14 -8.68
C HIS A 23 4.83 14.18 -8.68
N ASN A 24 5.98 13.86 -9.28
CA ASN A 24 7.17 14.72 -9.30
C ASN A 24 7.59 15.28 -7.92
N GLY A 25 7.44 14.48 -6.86
CA GLY A 25 7.79 14.87 -5.49
C GLY A 25 6.70 15.67 -4.76
N GLU A 26 5.64 16.08 -5.44
CA GLU A 26 4.52 16.82 -4.86
C GLU A 26 3.34 15.89 -4.58
N ARG A 27 2.62 16.13 -3.48
CA ARG A 27 1.38 15.42 -3.20
C ARG A 27 0.26 16.04 -4.04
N ILE A 28 -0.35 15.23 -4.90
CA ILE A 28 -1.49 15.61 -5.72
C ILE A 28 -2.76 15.09 -5.08
N MET A 29 -3.70 16.00 -4.84
CA MET A 29 -5.00 15.75 -4.21
C MET A 29 -6.13 15.63 -5.24
N PHE A 30 -5.97 16.28 -6.40
CA PHE A 30 -6.94 16.31 -7.48
C PHE A 30 -6.27 16.27 -8.85
N GLY A 31 -6.87 15.54 -9.78
CA GLY A 31 -6.51 15.59 -11.19
C GLY A 31 -7.75 15.45 -12.07
N CYS A 32 -7.71 16.02 -13.27
CA CYS A 32 -8.79 15.80 -14.23
C CYS A 32 -8.76 14.35 -14.73
N PHE A 33 -9.92 13.81 -15.07
CA PHE A 33 -10.05 12.42 -15.51
C PHE A 33 -9.10 12.06 -16.67
N GLU A 34 -8.95 12.94 -17.65
CA GLU A 34 -8.04 12.70 -18.78
C GLU A 34 -6.57 12.61 -18.33
N CYS A 35 -6.13 13.50 -17.43
CA CYS A 35 -4.78 13.42 -16.87
C CYS A 35 -4.61 12.14 -16.04
N THR A 36 -5.60 11.74 -15.25
CA THR A 36 -5.47 10.53 -14.42
C THR A 36 -5.34 9.28 -15.27
N LYS A 37 -6.05 9.18 -16.40
CA LYS A 37 -5.86 8.12 -17.38
C LYS A 37 -4.49 8.20 -18.04
N LYS A 38 -4.10 9.38 -18.54
CA LYS A 38 -2.81 9.63 -19.20
C LYS A 38 -1.62 9.20 -18.33
N TYR A 39 -1.65 9.52 -17.04
CA TYR A 39 -0.59 9.21 -16.09
C TYR A 39 -0.76 7.85 -15.37
N GLY A 40 -1.79 7.06 -15.72
CA GLY A 40 -1.99 5.72 -15.15
C GLY A 40 -2.45 5.72 -13.68
N TYR A 41 -3.09 6.79 -13.23
CA TYR A 41 -3.70 6.93 -11.91
C TYR A 41 -5.19 6.57 -11.89
N TRP A 42 -5.66 5.93 -12.96
CA TRP A 42 -7.03 5.45 -13.10
C TRP A 42 -7.04 3.95 -13.40
N CYS A 43 -7.95 3.23 -12.75
CA CYS A 43 -8.21 1.83 -13.02
C CYS A 43 -9.31 1.70 -14.07
N GLU A 44 -8.96 1.26 -15.28
CA GLU A 44 -9.93 0.99 -16.33
C GLU A 44 -10.87 -0.17 -15.99
N GLU A 45 -10.38 -1.20 -15.29
CA GLU A 45 -11.17 -2.38 -14.92
C GLU A 45 -12.29 -2.03 -13.93
N HIS A 46 -11.99 -1.19 -12.94
CA HIS A 46 -12.89 -0.93 -11.81
C HIS A 46 -13.51 0.47 -11.82
N HIS A 47 -13.16 1.27 -12.83
CA HIS A 47 -13.58 2.66 -13.01
C HIS A 47 -13.42 3.49 -11.73
N CYS A 48 -12.22 3.46 -11.15
CA CYS A 48 -11.89 4.27 -9.98
C CYS A 48 -10.43 4.69 -9.95
N GLN A 49 -10.11 5.68 -9.12
CA GLN A 49 -8.77 6.19 -8.94
C GLN A 49 -7.82 5.13 -8.34
N HIS A 50 -6.57 5.20 -8.77
CA HIS A 50 -5.48 4.55 -8.05
C HIS A 50 -5.05 5.41 -6.86
N SER A 51 -4.66 4.73 -5.80
CA SER A 51 -3.89 5.30 -4.69
C SER A 51 -2.41 5.09 -4.96
N GLY A 52 -1.56 6.04 -4.59
CA GLY A 52 -0.14 6.02 -4.96
C GLY A 52 0.79 5.75 -3.80
N PHE A 53 1.78 4.89 -4.03
CA PHE A 53 2.94 4.68 -3.16
C PHE A 53 4.26 4.92 -3.94
N PRO A 54 4.53 6.12 -4.50
CA PRO A 54 5.75 6.32 -5.28
C PRO A 54 7.01 6.08 -4.45
N PRO A 55 8.08 5.51 -5.03
CA PRO A 55 8.25 5.14 -6.44
C PRO A 55 7.66 3.77 -6.81
N ASP A 56 6.95 3.11 -5.89
CA ASP A 56 6.60 1.70 -6.00
C ASP A 56 5.41 1.37 -6.92
N GLY A 57 4.68 2.39 -7.37
CA GLY A 57 3.55 2.25 -8.29
C GLY A 57 2.26 2.79 -7.68
N THR A 58 1.17 2.59 -8.41
CA THR A 58 -0.18 2.97 -7.97
C THR A 58 -1.14 1.83 -8.24
N ALA A 59 -2.17 1.70 -7.39
CA ALA A 59 -3.17 0.63 -7.50
C ALA A 59 -4.51 1.10 -6.97
N CYS A 60 -5.62 0.63 -7.55
CA CYS A 60 -6.92 0.82 -6.92
C CYS A 60 -7.17 -0.21 -5.82
N ILE A 61 -7.92 0.21 -4.80
CA ILE A 61 -8.29 -0.66 -3.68
C ILE A 61 -9.08 -1.91 -4.11
N LYS A 62 -9.81 -1.84 -5.23
CA LYS A 62 -10.59 -2.96 -5.76
C LYS A 62 -9.71 -4.05 -6.40
N CYS A 63 -8.67 -3.68 -7.16
CA CYS A 63 -7.67 -4.64 -7.67
C CYS A 63 -6.94 -5.33 -6.51
N ILE A 64 -6.56 -4.57 -5.47
CA ILE A 64 -5.91 -5.11 -4.28
C ILE A 64 -6.82 -6.11 -3.58
N ALA A 65 -8.07 -5.72 -3.31
CA ALA A 65 -9.06 -6.60 -2.67
C ALA A 65 -9.34 -7.86 -3.49
N LYS A 66 -9.45 -7.74 -4.82
CA LYS A 66 -9.62 -8.86 -5.74
C LYS A 66 -8.45 -9.85 -5.64
N LEU A 67 -7.21 -9.36 -5.74
CA LEU A 67 -6.02 -10.21 -5.66
C LEU A 67 -5.87 -10.86 -4.27
N ALA A 68 -6.15 -10.09 -3.21
CA ALA A 68 -6.15 -10.59 -1.83
C ALA A 68 -7.18 -11.71 -1.63
N ALA A 69 -8.42 -11.52 -2.11
CA ALA A 69 -9.49 -12.51 -2.01
C ALA A 69 -9.15 -13.81 -2.75
N LEU A 70 -8.58 -13.71 -3.96
CA LEU A 70 -8.11 -14.87 -4.74
C LEU A 70 -7.04 -15.68 -4.02
N ASN A 71 -6.29 -15.05 -3.11
CA ASN A 71 -5.20 -15.67 -2.36
C ASN A 71 -5.54 -15.97 -0.90
N ALA A 72 -6.76 -15.67 -0.44
CA ALA A 72 -7.14 -15.76 0.98
C ALA A 72 -6.90 -17.16 1.58
N ALA A 73 -7.08 -18.22 0.79
CA ALA A 73 -6.80 -19.59 1.23
C ALA A 73 -5.32 -19.83 1.58
N ASN A 74 -4.40 -19.05 1.01
CA ASN A 74 -2.96 -19.16 1.23
C ASN A 74 -2.44 -18.28 2.37
N ALA A 75 -3.30 -17.51 3.05
CA ALA A 75 -2.90 -16.49 4.03
C ALA A 75 -1.97 -17.04 5.12
N MET A 76 -2.39 -18.15 5.72
CA MET A 76 -1.63 -18.81 6.79
C MET A 76 -0.30 -19.35 6.26
N SER A 77 -0.27 -19.86 5.02
CA SER A 77 0.97 -20.35 4.41
C SER A 77 1.97 -19.21 4.19
N TYR A 78 1.51 -18.05 3.71
CA TYR A 78 2.38 -16.88 3.52
C TYR A 78 2.90 -16.33 4.85
N LEU A 79 2.05 -16.24 5.87
CA LEU A 79 2.46 -15.82 7.21
C LEU A 79 3.56 -16.76 7.76
N LYS A 80 3.37 -18.08 7.64
CA LYS A 80 4.35 -19.08 8.08
C LYS A 80 5.67 -18.98 7.31
N LYS A 81 5.62 -18.77 5.99
CA LYS A 81 6.83 -18.55 5.17
C LYS A 81 7.62 -17.31 5.60
N LEU A 82 6.94 -16.24 6.00
CA LEU A 82 7.58 -15.05 6.55
C LEU A 82 8.21 -15.34 7.92
N GLU A 83 7.52 -16.06 8.79
CA GLU A 83 8.06 -16.49 10.10
C GLU A 83 9.34 -17.31 9.96
N GLU A 84 9.35 -18.27 9.03
CA GLU A 84 10.49 -19.16 8.79
C GLU A 84 11.62 -18.46 8.01
N GLY A 85 11.29 -17.49 7.15
CA GLY A 85 12.23 -16.85 6.24
C GLY A 85 12.88 -15.56 6.77
N LEU A 86 12.22 -14.85 7.69
CA LEU A 86 12.72 -13.57 8.20
C LEU A 86 13.63 -13.74 9.44
N PRO A 87 14.64 -12.87 9.62
CA PRO A 87 15.36 -12.78 10.88
C PRO A 87 14.39 -12.51 12.04
N LYS A 88 14.62 -13.13 13.20
CA LYS A 88 13.73 -13.04 14.37
C LYS A 88 13.38 -11.59 14.78
N ALA A 89 14.35 -10.67 14.71
CA ALA A 89 14.11 -9.25 15.00
C ALA A 89 13.13 -8.61 14.01
N ILE A 90 13.29 -8.87 12.72
CA ILE A 90 12.44 -8.35 11.65
C ILE A 90 11.04 -8.99 11.70
N TRP A 91 10.97 -10.28 12.03
CA TRP A 91 9.70 -10.96 12.27
C TRP A 91 8.92 -10.36 13.44
N GLN A 92 9.61 -10.02 14.54
CA GLN A 92 8.97 -9.36 15.67
C GLN A 92 8.44 -7.98 15.27
N GLU A 93 9.24 -7.19 14.55
CA GLU A 93 8.80 -5.89 14.01
C GLU A 93 7.56 -6.01 13.10
N LEU A 94 7.48 -7.08 12.30
CA LEU A 94 6.31 -7.37 11.50
C LEU A 94 5.09 -7.67 12.39
N CYS A 95 5.25 -8.53 13.38
CA CYS A 95 4.18 -8.89 14.32
C CYS A 95 3.62 -7.66 15.04
N ASP A 96 4.50 -6.78 15.52
CA ASP A 96 4.12 -5.55 16.23
C ASP A 96 3.34 -4.59 15.32
N PHE A 97 3.63 -4.59 14.01
CA PHE A 97 2.88 -3.80 13.04
C PHE A 97 1.51 -4.41 12.70
N LEU A 98 1.48 -5.72 12.47
CA LEU A 98 0.24 -6.41 12.05
C LEU A 98 -0.81 -6.41 13.15
N ASP A 99 -0.42 -6.17 14.40
CA ASP A 99 -1.26 -6.28 15.57
C ASP A 99 -1.11 -5.08 16.51
N PRO A 100 -1.98 -4.06 16.40
CA PRO A 100 -1.90 -2.90 17.27
C PRO A 100 -2.30 -3.20 18.73
N GLN A 101 -2.82 -4.40 19.03
CA GLN A 101 -3.18 -4.85 20.38
C GLN A 101 -2.41 -6.14 20.73
N PRO A 102 -1.13 -6.03 21.15
CA PRO A 102 -0.27 -7.19 21.38
C PRO A 102 -0.79 -8.15 22.45
N GLU A 103 -1.64 -7.69 23.36
CA GLU A 103 -2.29 -8.48 24.41
C GLU A 103 -3.33 -9.51 23.91
N ALA A 104 -3.83 -9.39 22.67
CA ALA A 104 -4.81 -10.33 22.11
C ALA A 104 -4.49 -10.74 20.66
N PRO A 105 -3.42 -11.53 20.43
CA PRO A 105 -2.96 -11.88 19.09
C PRO A 105 -4.01 -12.61 18.24
N ASN A 106 -4.46 -11.99 17.16
CA ASN A 106 -5.35 -12.66 16.19
C ASN A 106 -4.56 -13.13 14.96
N ILE A 107 -4.16 -14.40 14.97
CA ILE A 107 -3.34 -14.98 13.89
C ILE A 107 -4.03 -14.92 12.52
N LYS A 108 -5.36 -15.07 12.46
CA LYS A 108 -6.11 -14.98 11.20
C LYS A 108 -6.08 -13.55 10.66
N PHE A 109 -6.21 -12.56 11.54
CA PHE A 109 -6.11 -11.16 11.18
C PHE A 109 -4.72 -10.82 10.64
N ARG A 110 -3.64 -11.29 11.30
CA ARG A 110 -2.26 -11.12 10.83
C ARG A 110 -2.06 -11.72 9.44
N ALA A 111 -2.53 -12.95 9.23
CA ALA A 111 -2.41 -13.63 7.95
C ALA A 111 -3.13 -12.87 6.82
N MET A 112 -4.34 -12.36 7.09
CA MET A 112 -5.07 -11.55 6.12
C MET A 112 -4.39 -10.21 5.84
N ARG A 113 -3.88 -9.54 6.88
CA ARG A 113 -3.10 -8.30 6.73
C ARG A 113 -1.87 -8.53 5.85
N VAL A 114 -1.11 -9.60 6.08
CA VAL A 114 0.03 -9.98 5.23
C VAL A 114 -0.39 -10.12 3.77
N ILE A 115 -1.50 -10.81 3.48
CA ILE A 115 -2.01 -10.91 2.11
C ILE A 115 -2.31 -9.54 1.53
N HIS A 116 -3.00 -8.67 2.28
CA HIS A 116 -3.37 -7.34 1.79
C HIS A 116 -2.14 -6.50 1.41
N GLU A 117 -1.09 -6.56 2.20
CA GLU A 117 0.15 -5.81 1.93
C GLU A 117 0.93 -6.41 0.75
N LEU A 118 1.05 -7.74 0.68
CA LEU A 118 1.65 -8.41 -0.48
C LEU A 118 0.85 -8.17 -1.76
N ALA A 119 -0.48 -8.21 -1.70
CA ALA A 119 -1.36 -7.90 -2.81
C ALA A 119 -1.22 -6.43 -3.25
N THR A 120 -1.10 -5.51 -2.30
CA THR A 120 -0.89 -4.09 -2.58
C THR A 120 0.38 -3.89 -3.41
N ARG A 121 1.50 -4.46 -2.97
CA ARG A 121 2.75 -4.43 -3.72
C ARG A 121 2.65 -5.11 -5.07
N ALA A 122 2.09 -6.32 -5.11
CA ALA A 122 1.97 -7.11 -6.33
C ALA A 122 1.20 -6.36 -7.42
N VAL A 123 0.09 -5.69 -7.06
CA VAL A 123 -0.65 -4.85 -8.00
C VAL A 123 0.16 -3.61 -8.41
N CYS A 124 0.79 -2.90 -7.46
CA CYS A 124 1.58 -1.69 -7.76
C CYS A 124 2.76 -1.99 -8.70
N LYS A 125 3.45 -3.11 -8.49
CA LYS A 125 4.63 -3.55 -9.24
C LYS A 125 4.31 -4.43 -10.45
N ARG A 126 3.05 -4.84 -10.62
CA ARG A 126 2.59 -5.78 -11.64
C ARG A 126 3.32 -7.14 -11.56
N THR A 127 3.48 -7.64 -10.34
CA THR A 127 4.12 -8.91 -9.98
C THR A 127 3.10 -9.85 -9.32
N SER A 128 3.52 -11.04 -8.91
CA SER A 128 2.69 -11.97 -8.11
C SER A 128 2.92 -11.81 -6.61
N ILE A 129 1.95 -12.25 -5.80
CA ILE A 129 2.11 -12.28 -4.33
C ILE A 129 3.31 -13.15 -3.93
N GLU A 130 3.54 -14.27 -4.62
CA GLU A 130 4.67 -15.16 -4.38
C GLU A 130 6.01 -14.50 -4.71
N GLY A 131 6.04 -13.67 -5.77
CA GLY A 131 7.22 -12.89 -6.12
C GLY A 131 7.56 -11.85 -5.05
N GLU A 132 6.55 -11.12 -4.57
CA GLU A 132 6.74 -10.15 -3.48
C GLU A 132 7.11 -10.82 -2.16
N LEU A 133 6.50 -11.96 -1.84
CA LEU A 133 6.84 -12.75 -0.66
C LEU A 133 8.31 -13.19 -0.70
N LYS A 134 8.75 -13.73 -1.84
CA LYS A 134 10.14 -14.12 -2.04
C LYS A 134 11.07 -12.92 -1.88
N PHE A 135 10.72 -11.78 -2.47
CA PHE A 135 11.51 -10.55 -2.37
C PHE A 135 11.68 -10.07 -0.92
N VAL A 136 10.61 -10.07 -0.12
CA VAL A 136 10.66 -9.72 1.31
C VAL A 136 11.59 -10.66 2.09
N ILE A 137 11.50 -11.97 1.85
CA ILE A 137 12.35 -12.96 2.51
C ILE A 137 13.83 -12.80 2.08
N ASP A 138 14.10 -12.69 0.77
CA ASP A 138 15.46 -12.56 0.24
C ASP A 138 16.15 -11.28 0.71
N SER A 139 15.41 -10.16 0.73
CA SER A 139 15.90 -8.86 1.20
C SER A 139 16.07 -8.78 2.72
N LYS A 140 15.50 -9.74 3.45
CA LYS A 140 15.49 -9.78 4.92
C LYS A 140 14.95 -8.49 5.55
N SER A 141 14.06 -7.81 4.85
CA SER A 141 13.44 -6.56 5.30
C SER A 141 11.95 -6.58 5.00
N ILE A 142 11.19 -5.99 5.93
CA ILE A 142 9.76 -5.80 5.77
C ILE A 142 9.44 -4.41 5.18
N ASP A 143 10.44 -3.55 4.97
CA ASP A 143 10.29 -2.23 4.33
C ASP A 143 9.53 -2.26 3.00
N PRO A 144 9.67 -3.30 2.16
CA PRO A 144 8.89 -3.39 0.94
C PRO A 144 7.39 -3.42 1.24
N ILE A 145 6.95 -4.30 2.14
CA ILE A 145 5.53 -4.42 2.49
C ILE A 145 5.09 -3.36 3.50
N PHE A 146 6.03 -2.67 4.16
CA PHE A 146 5.78 -1.57 5.10
C PHE A 146 6.81 -0.47 4.93
N PRO A 147 6.54 0.56 4.08
CA PRO A 147 7.48 1.65 3.92
C PRO A 147 7.75 2.29 5.30
N SER A 148 9.02 2.26 5.73
CA SER A 148 9.51 2.77 7.01
C SER A 148 9.07 4.21 7.33
N VAL A 149 8.66 4.97 6.31
CA VAL A 149 8.05 6.31 6.41
C VAL A 149 6.76 6.30 7.24
N ILE A 150 5.95 5.24 7.19
CA ILE A 150 4.75 5.08 8.03
C ILE A 150 5.17 4.81 9.48
N LYS A 151 6.19 3.96 9.68
CA LYS A 151 6.75 3.63 11.00
C LYS A 151 7.33 4.88 11.68
N GLN A 152 8.13 5.67 10.97
CA GLN A 152 8.69 6.92 11.47
C GLN A 152 7.62 7.99 11.75
N ARG A 153 6.58 8.12 10.91
CA ARG A 153 5.47 9.06 11.14
C ARG A 153 4.61 8.68 12.35
N ILE A 154 4.27 7.41 12.49
CA ILE A 154 3.47 6.93 13.63
C ILE A 154 4.26 7.10 14.92
N ILE A 155 5.54 6.71 14.93
CA ILE A 155 6.43 6.93 16.10
C ILE A 155 6.51 8.42 16.43
N LYS A 156 6.74 9.30 15.43
CA LYS A 156 6.85 10.75 15.66
C LYS A 156 5.55 11.37 16.19
N GLU A 157 4.40 10.96 15.69
CA GLU A 157 3.11 11.47 16.19
C GLU A 157 2.74 10.89 17.56
N MET A 158 3.06 9.63 17.84
CA MET A 158 2.89 9.05 19.17
C MET A 158 3.78 9.75 20.21
N THR A 159 5.03 10.09 19.86
CA THR A 159 5.91 10.89 20.73
C THR A 159 5.39 12.32 20.94
N ARG A 160 4.77 12.93 19.92
CA ARG A 160 4.18 14.28 20.02
C ARG A 160 2.94 14.32 20.92
N LEU A 161 2.12 13.27 20.93
CA LEU A 161 0.91 13.18 21.76
C LEU A 161 1.21 12.88 23.24
N GLN A 162 2.44 12.53 23.57
CA GLN A 162 2.93 12.25 24.93
C GLN A 162 3.66 13.45 25.58
N GLN A 163 3.77 14.57 24.86
CA GLN A 163 4.35 15.84 25.32
C GLN A 163 3.25 16.89 25.49
#